data_AF-A0A5R2N2N9-F1
#
_entry.id   AF-A0A5R2N2N9-F1
#
_cell.length_a   1.000
_cell.length_b   1.000
_cell.length_c   1.000
_cell.angle_alpha   90.00
_cell.angle_beta   90.00
_cell.angle_gamma   90.00
#
_symmetry.space_group_name_H-M   'P 1'
#
loop_
_entity.id
_entity.type
_entity.pdbx_description
1 polymer ?
#
loop_
_entity_poly.entity_id
_entity_poly.type
_entity_poly.pdbx_seq_one_letter_code
_entity_poly.pdbx_strand_id
1 'polypeptide(L)'
;LGRIASPQPPSLFDSASATGRIARFFEVATPDSFGTFSRAELSAISGAIAYVEKTQKAERPPLSRPEREEQGSTLFIDPATRGNLELLRTLSGSREGSLFKAIDRTVTGGGARLLADRLMAPMTDPAAIVARLDSVSFFRSEVRPCQAVRMSLKSVA
;
A
#
# COMPACT_ATOMS: atom_id res chain seq x y z
N LEU A 1 3.05 -4.65 -15.73
CA LEU A 1 4.17 -3.90 -15.14
C LEU A 1 5.39 -4.80 -15.14
N GLY A 2 6.29 -4.61 -16.11
CA GLY A 2 7.60 -5.28 -16.07
C GLY A 2 8.33 -4.83 -14.82
N ARG A 3 8.59 -5.76 -13.90
CA ARG A 3 9.43 -5.48 -12.73
C ARG A 3 10.85 -5.30 -13.26
N ILE A 4 11.24 -4.07 -13.53
CA ILE A 4 12.66 -3.73 -13.64
C ILE A 4 13.20 -3.85 -12.23
N ALA A 5 13.76 -5.02 -11.90
CA ALA A 5 14.49 -5.18 -10.65
C ALA A 5 15.75 -4.31 -10.75
N SER A 6 15.93 -3.40 -9.79
CA SER A 6 17.20 -2.69 -9.64
C SER A 6 18.07 -3.47 -8.66
N PRO A 7 19.06 -4.25 -9.12
CA PRO A 7 19.88 -5.05 -8.23
C PRO A 7 20.63 -4.14 -7.25
N GLN A 8 20.62 -4.53 -5.97
CA GLN A 8 21.34 -3.84 -4.91
C GLN A 8 22.42 -4.75 -4.31
N PRO A 9 23.51 -4.18 -3.75
CA PRO A 9 24.57 -4.97 -3.15
C PRO A 9 24.04 -5.88 -2.02
N PRO A 10 24.51 -7.14 -1.91
CA PRO A 10 24.09 -8.07 -0.85
C PRO A 10 24.31 -7.52 0.57
N SER A 11 25.28 -6.63 0.75
CA SER A 11 25.58 -5.99 2.03
C SER A 11 24.43 -5.14 2.59
N LEU A 12 23.50 -4.66 1.74
CA LEU A 12 22.30 -3.97 2.24
C LEU A 12 21.32 -4.92 2.93
N PHE A 13 21.39 -6.21 2.60
CA PHE A 13 20.48 -7.26 3.06
C PHE A 13 21.12 -8.16 4.14
N ASP A 14 22.17 -7.69 4.83
CA ASP A 14 22.75 -8.45 5.93
C ASP A 14 21.77 -8.58 7.11
N SER A 15 21.27 -9.79 7.30
CA SER A 15 20.34 -10.12 8.39
C SER A 15 20.95 -9.99 9.80
N ALA A 16 22.28 -10.11 9.95
CA ALA A 16 22.91 -10.06 11.26
C ALA A 16 22.87 -8.64 11.84
N SER A 17 23.01 -7.62 10.99
CA SER A 17 22.88 -6.20 11.35
C SER A 17 21.46 -5.63 11.20
N ALA A 18 20.51 -6.40 10.65
CA ALA A 18 19.19 -5.91 10.29
C ALA A 18 18.40 -5.35 11.49
N THR A 19 18.34 -6.10 12.59
CA THR A 19 17.59 -5.70 13.80
C THR A 19 18.06 -4.35 14.34
N GLY A 20 19.38 -4.16 14.44
CA GLY A 20 19.96 -2.90 14.92
C GLY A 20 19.69 -1.72 13.96
N ARG A 21 19.76 -1.95 12.64
CA ARG A 21 19.44 -0.92 11.65
C ARG A 21 17.98 -0.49 11.72
N ILE A 22 17.05 -1.46 11.83
CA ILE A 22 15.60 -1.21 11.92
C ILE A 22 15.27 -0.45 13.21
N ALA A 23 15.78 -0.92 14.34
CA ALA A 23 15.58 -0.29 15.65
C ALA A 23 16.05 1.18 15.66
N ARG A 24 17.26 1.42 15.14
CA ARG A 24 17.82 2.77 15.00
C ARG A 24 17.02 3.65 14.03
N PHE A 25 16.52 3.08 12.93
CA PHE A 25 15.78 3.86 11.95
C PHE A 25 14.45 4.37 12.50
N PHE A 26 13.72 3.51 13.22
CA PHE A 26 12.40 3.82 13.80
C PHE A 26 12.45 4.29 15.26
N GLU A 27 13.65 4.48 15.82
CA GLU A 27 13.86 4.97 17.19
C GLU A 27 13.16 4.13 18.26
N VAL A 28 13.24 2.81 18.10
CA VAL A 28 12.72 1.82 19.06
C VAL A 28 13.86 0.98 19.64
N ALA A 29 13.63 0.38 20.81
CA ALA A 29 14.62 -0.52 21.43
C ALA A 29 14.83 -1.79 20.60
N THR A 30 13.74 -2.39 20.11
CA THR A 30 13.75 -3.59 19.29
C THR A 30 12.66 -3.52 18.21
N PRO A 31 12.86 -4.09 17.01
CA PRO A 31 11.82 -4.18 15.98
C PRO A 31 10.62 -5.05 16.40
N ASP A 32 10.78 -5.88 17.44
CA ASP A 32 9.75 -6.79 17.94
C ASP A 32 8.47 -6.04 18.38
N SER A 33 8.57 -4.74 18.69
CA SER A 33 7.41 -3.88 18.94
C SER A 33 6.47 -3.73 17.73
N PHE A 34 6.94 -4.06 16.52
CA PHE A 34 6.14 -4.06 15.29
C PHE A 34 5.60 -5.45 14.94
N GLY A 35 6.04 -6.49 15.65
CA GLY A 35 5.69 -7.88 15.38
C GLY A 35 6.92 -8.78 15.22
N THR A 36 6.67 -10.09 15.12
CA THR A 36 7.73 -11.08 14.95
C THR A 36 8.03 -11.30 13.48
N PHE A 37 9.23 -10.92 13.03
CA PHE A 37 9.69 -11.12 11.66
C PHE A 37 10.68 -12.28 11.54
N SER A 38 10.63 -12.99 10.42
CA SER A 38 11.63 -13.97 10.03
C SER A 38 12.96 -13.29 9.67
N ARG A 39 14.03 -14.06 9.64
CA ARG A 39 15.36 -13.58 9.22
C ARG A 39 15.35 -12.96 7.82
N ALA A 40 14.56 -13.51 6.90
CA ALA A 40 14.43 -13.00 5.54
C ALA A 40 13.66 -11.68 5.49
N GLU A 41 12.58 -11.55 6.27
CA GLU A 41 11.83 -10.29 6.37
C GLU A 41 12.67 -9.17 7.00
N LEU A 42 13.41 -9.45 8.08
CA LEU A 42 14.32 -8.48 8.69
C LEU A 42 15.39 -8.00 7.70
N SER A 43 15.98 -8.93 6.95
CA SER A 43 16.94 -8.63 5.88
C SER A 43 16.33 -7.72 4.80
N ALA A 44 15.10 -8.01 4.35
CA ALA A 44 14.40 -7.21 3.35
C ALA A 44 14.06 -5.80 3.86
N ILE A 45 13.53 -5.67 5.08
CA ILE A 45 13.22 -4.38 5.72
C ILE A 45 14.50 -3.54 5.85
N SER A 46 15.57 -4.15 6.36
CA SER A 46 16.89 -3.51 6.47
C SER A 46 17.42 -3.03 5.11
N GLY A 47 17.27 -3.83 4.06
CA GLY A 47 17.68 -3.47 2.70
C GLY A 47 16.89 -2.29 2.15
N ALA A 48 15.58 -2.24 2.37
CA ALA A 48 14.73 -1.11 1.99
C ALA A 48 15.14 0.18 2.71
N ILE A 49 15.36 0.11 4.03
CA ILE A 49 15.84 1.25 4.83
C ILE A 49 17.18 1.74 4.30
N ALA A 50 18.14 0.84 4.10
CA ALA A 50 19.48 1.20 3.64
C ALA A 50 19.45 1.83 2.24
N TYR A 51 18.53 1.40 1.38
CA TYR A 51 18.32 2.00 0.07
C TYR A 51 17.75 3.43 0.18
N VAL A 52 16.78 3.65 1.07
CA VAL A 52 16.23 4.99 1.36
C VAL A 52 17.32 5.90 1.93
N GLU A 53 18.07 5.46 2.93
CA GLU A 53 19.20 6.22 3.50
C GLU A 53 20.25 6.60 2.44
N LYS A 54 20.54 5.66 1.51
CA LYS A 54 21.49 5.89 0.41
C LYS A 54 20.98 6.92 -0.61
N THR A 55 19.69 6.88 -0.95
CA THR A 55 19.10 7.68 -2.03
C THR A 55 18.57 9.03 -1.56
N GLN A 56 18.10 9.11 -0.31
CA GLN A 56 17.40 10.28 0.27
C GLN A 56 18.17 10.86 1.45
N LYS A 57 19.52 10.92 1.33
CA LYS A 57 20.48 11.25 2.40
C LYS A 57 19.99 12.27 3.43
N ALA A 58 19.77 13.53 3.00
CA ALA A 58 19.45 14.64 3.90
C ALA A 58 17.96 14.74 4.24
N GLU A 59 17.08 14.28 3.35
CA GLU A 59 15.62 14.36 3.57
C GLU A 59 15.12 13.28 4.53
N ARG A 60 15.76 12.09 4.53
CA ARG A 60 15.41 10.92 5.33
C ARG A 60 13.89 10.80 5.56
N PRO A 61 13.11 10.57 4.48
CA PRO A 61 11.67 10.64 4.54
C PRO A 61 11.12 9.65 5.57
N PRO A 62 10.07 10.03 6.31
CA PRO A 62 9.45 9.12 7.28
C PRO A 62 8.88 7.92 6.53
N LEU A 63 9.30 6.72 6.95
CA LEU A 63 8.69 5.48 6.51
C LEU A 63 7.61 5.08 7.51
N SER A 64 6.54 4.47 6.99
CA SER A 64 5.59 3.78 7.86
C SER A 64 6.27 2.57 8.52
N ARG A 65 5.76 2.18 9.68
CA ARG A 65 6.29 1.00 10.40
C ARG A 65 6.13 -0.25 9.52
N PRO A 66 7.06 -1.22 9.62
CA PRO A 66 6.93 -2.47 8.90
C PRO A 66 5.71 -3.23 9.43
N GLU A 67 4.87 -3.70 8.51
CA GLU A 67 3.71 -4.52 8.82
C GLU A 67 3.80 -5.81 8.00
N ARG A 68 3.46 -6.94 8.61
CA ARG A 68 3.38 -8.21 7.88
C ARG A 68 2.03 -8.28 7.18
N GLU A 69 2.06 -8.48 5.86
CA GLU A 69 0.87 -8.87 5.12
C GLU A 69 0.64 -10.38 5.30
N GLU A 70 -0.47 -10.77 5.90
CA GLU A 70 -0.82 -12.19 6.07
C GLU A 70 -1.09 -12.86 4.73
N GLN A 71 -0.58 -14.08 4.56
CA GLN A 71 -0.88 -14.87 3.37
C GLN A 71 -2.39 -15.10 3.27
N GLY A 72 -2.93 -14.81 2.09
CA GLY A 72 -4.36 -14.98 1.81
C GLY A 72 -5.24 -13.85 2.34
N SER A 73 -4.71 -12.79 2.95
CA SER A 73 -5.48 -11.59 3.35
C SER A 73 -6.09 -10.82 2.17
N THR A 74 -5.53 -11.01 0.99
CA THR A 74 -6.04 -10.46 -0.26
C THR A 74 -6.13 -11.54 -1.34
N LEU A 75 -7.09 -11.38 -2.25
CA LEU A 75 -7.24 -12.23 -3.41
C LEU A 75 -6.04 -12.03 -4.33
N PHE A 76 -5.28 -13.10 -4.57
CA PHE A 76 -4.25 -13.08 -5.58
C PHE A 76 -4.89 -12.97 -6.97
N ILE A 77 -4.53 -11.91 -7.69
CA ILE A 77 -4.88 -11.73 -9.10
C ILE A 77 -3.58 -11.59 -9.86
N ASP A 78 -3.30 -12.53 -10.76
CA ASP A 78 -2.07 -12.49 -11.53
C ASP A 78 -2.05 -11.28 -12.49
N PRO A 79 -0.86 -10.86 -12.96
CA PRO A 79 -0.73 -9.69 -13.83
C PRO A 79 -1.53 -9.78 -15.14
N ALA A 80 -1.72 -10.97 -15.72
CA ALA A 80 -2.47 -11.12 -16.96
C ALA A 80 -3.97 -10.94 -16.70
N THR A 81 -4.50 -11.55 -15.63
CA THR A 81 -5.90 -11.35 -15.22
C THR A 81 -6.18 -9.88 -14.88
N ARG A 82 -5.27 -9.19 -14.18
CA ARG A 82 -5.39 -7.73 -13.91
C ARG A 82 -5.46 -6.90 -15.19
N GLY A 83 -4.70 -7.28 -16.22
CA GLY A 83 -4.69 -6.63 -17.53
C GLY A 83 -5.96 -6.91 -18.33
N ASN A 84 -6.39 -8.17 -18.38
CA ASN A 84 -7.59 -8.60 -19.11
C ASN A 84 -8.89 -8.04 -18.53
N LEU A 85 -8.94 -7.87 -17.20
CA LEU A 85 -10.05 -7.18 -16.52
C LEU A 85 -9.99 -5.66 -16.67
N GLU A 86 -8.94 -5.12 -17.30
CA GLU A 86 -8.70 -3.69 -17.49
C GLU A 86 -8.90 -2.88 -16.19
N LEU A 87 -8.38 -3.40 -15.06
CA LEU A 87 -8.71 -2.88 -13.73
C LEU A 87 -8.34 -1.40 -13.58
N LEU A 88 -7.11 -1.04 -13.96
CA LEU A 88 -6.61 0.34 -13.88
C LEU A 88 -6.47 1.01 -15.25
N ARG A 89 -6.10 0.21 -16.27
CA ARG A 89 -5.86 0.65 -17.64
C ARG A 89 -6.39 -0.40 -18.60
N THR A 90 -6.79 0.03 -19.78
CA THR A 90 -7.16 -0.84 -20.89
C THR A 90 -5.95 -1.62 -21.42
N LEU A 91 -6.21 -2.62 -22.27
CA LEU A 91 -5.17 -3.36 -22.99
C LEU A 91 -4.31 -2.45 -23.89
N SER A 92 -4.89 -1.36 -24.40
CA SER A 92 -4.16 -0.32 -25.13
C SER A 92 -3.36 0.65 -24.25
N GLY A 93 -3.39 0.47 -22.92
CA GLY A 93 -2.68 1.29 -21.94
C GLY A 93 -3.40 2.58 -21.54
N SER A 94 -4.58 2.85 -22.09
CA SER A 94 -5.41 4.02 -21.76
C SER A 94 -6.01 3.89 -20.36
N ARG A 95 -6.19 5.02 -19.68
CA ARG A 95 -7.04 5.06 -18.48
C ARG A 95 -8.52 5.15 -18.87
N GLU A 96 -8.83 5.79 -19.99
CA GLU A 96 -10.20 5.86 -20.49
C GLU A 96 -10.64 4.46 -20.96
N GLY A 97 -11.81 4.03 -20.49
CA GLY A 97 -12.35 2.68 -20.71
C GLY A 97 -12.07 1.68 -19.59
N SER A 98 -11.20 1.98 -18.62
CA SER A 98 -10.90 1.05 -17.52
C SER A 98 -11.97 1.03 -16.42
N LEU A 99 -12.02 -0.06 -15.64
CA LEU A 99 -12.91 -0.16 -14.47
C LEU A 99 -12.65 1.00 -13.49
N PHE A 100 -11.38 1.27 -13.20
CA PHE A 100 -10.99 2.35 -12.31
C PHE A 100 -11.55 3.69 -12.76
N LYS A 101 -11.45 4.03 -14.06
CA LYS A 101 -12.03 5.28 -14.59
C LYS A 101 -13.55 5.31 -14.44
N ALA A 102 -14.23 4.19 -14.67
CA ALA A 102 -15.67 4.11 -14.56
C ALA A 102 -16.16 4.46 -13.15
N ILE A 103 -15.46 3.97 -12.11
CA ILE A 103 -15.91 4.07 -10.71
C ILE A 103 -15.24 5.17 -9.88
N ASP A 104 -14.09 5.71 -10.30
CA ASP A 104 -13.37 6.72 -9.53
C ASP A 104 -14.17 8.03 -9.46
N ARG A 105 -14.72 8.30 -8.28
CA ARG A 105 -15.40 9.54 -7.88
C ARG A 105 -14.77 10.15 -6.63
N THR A 106 -13.52 9.75 -6.36
CA THR A 106 -12.72 10.29 -5.26
C THR A 106 -12.44 11.77 -5.51
N VAL A 107 -12.21 12.51 -4.43
CA VAL A 107 -12.01 13.97 -4.49
C VAL A 107 -10.59 14.39 -4.14
N THR A 108 -9.70 13.43 -3.88
CA THR A 108 -8.31 13.65 -3.53
C THR A 108 -7.42 12.65 -4.25
N GLY A 109 -6.17 13.02 -4.54
CA GLY A 109 -5.20 12.09 -5.14
C GLY A 109 -4.84 10.92 -4.22
N GLY A 110 -4.91 11.10 -2.90
CA GLY A 110 -4.77 10.00 -1.92
C GLY A 110 -5.92 9.00 -2.00
N GLY A 111 -7.16 9.49 -2.13
CA GLY A 111 -8.34 8.65 -2.30
C GLY A 111 -8.30 7.83 -3.59
N ALA A 112 -7.89 8.45 -4.70
CA ALA A 112 -7.74 7.76 -5.99
C ALA A 112 -6.71 6.63 -5.91
N ARG A 113 -5.55 6.87 -5.27
CA ARG A 113 -4.52 5.85 -5.04
C ARG A 113 -5.05 4.70 -4.18
N LEU A 114 -5.70 5.00 -3.05
CA LEU A 114 -6.29 3.99 -2.17
C LEU A 114 -7.35 3.14 -2.89
N LEU A 115 -8.17 3.75 -3.75
CA LEU A 115 -9.16 3.01 -4.55
C LEU A 115 -8.48 2.07 -5.55
N ALA A 116 -7.43 2.54 -6.24
CA ALA A 116 -6.66 1.71 -7.15
C ALA A 116 -6.01 0.52 -6.42
N ASP A 117 -5.40 0.74 -5.26
CA ASP A 117 -4.80 -0.32 -4.44
C ASP A 117 -5.82 -1.38 -4.04
N ARG A 118 -7.02 -0.95 -3.60
CA ARG A 118 -8.12 -1.84 -3.22
C ARG A 118 -8.67 -2.68 -4.38
N LEU A 119 -8.71 -2.13 -5.60
CA LEU A 119 -9.10 -2.90 -6.79
C LEU A 119 -8.06 -3.97 -7.13
N MET A 120 -6.79 -3.69 -6.89
CA MET A 120 -5.69 -4.60 -7.21
C MET A 120 -5.46 -5.68 -6.16
N ALA A 121 -5.90 -5.43 -4.92
CA ALA A 121 -5.78 -6.36 -3.80
C ALA A 121 -7.12 -6.46 -3.03
N PRO A 122 -8.14 -7.14 -3.60
CA PRO A 122 -9.42 -7.34 -2.93
C PRO A 122 -9.24 -8.09 -1.61
N MET A 123 -9.91 -7.66 -0.55
CA MET A 123 -9.86 -8.37 0.74
C MET A 123 -10.55 -9.73 0.66
N THR A 124 -10.08 -10.66 1.49
CA THR A 124 -10.69 -11.99 1.65
C THR A 124 -11.37 -12.17 3.01
N ASP A 125 -11.01 -11.36 4.01
CA ASP A 125 -11.63 -11.39 5.33
C ASP A 125 -13.08 -10.85 5.27
N PRO A 126 -14.10 -11.70 5.52
CA PRO A 126 -15.49 -11.28 5.51
C PRO A 126 -15.78 -10.16 6.52
N ALA A 127 -15.14 -10.16 7.68
CA ALA A 127 -15.38 -9.15 8.71
C ALA A 127 -14.92 -7.77 8.23
N ALA A 128 -13.70 -7.66 7.68
CA ALA A 128 -13.20 -6.43 7.09
C ALA A 128 -14.03 -5.97 5.87
N ILE A 129 -14.54 -6.91 5.05
CA ILE A 129 -15.43 -6.60 3.93
C ILE A 129 -16.73 -5.97 4.44
N VAL A 130 -17.38 -6.58 5.43
CA VAL A 130 -18.63 -6.09 6.03
C VAL A 130 -18.41 -4.70 6.64
N ALA A 131 -17.34 -4.49 7.41
CA ALA A 131 -17.05 -3.18 7.99
C ALA A 131 -16.91 -2.06 6.93
N ARG A 132 -16.32 -2.38 5.76
CA ARG A 132 -16.28 -1.42 4.62
C ARG A 132 -17.66 -1.21 4.02
N LEU A 133 -18.47 -2.26 3.86
CA LEU A 133 -19.83 -2.17 3.33
C LEU A 133 -20.75 -1.38 4.26
N ASP A 134 -20.58 -1.49 5.57
CA ASP A 134 -21.34 -0.70 6.56
C ASP A 134 -21.02 0.79 6.42
N SER A 135 -19.74 1.14 6.26
CA SER A 135 -19.31 2.52 6.01
C SER A 135 -19.93 3.07 4.72
N VAL A 136 -19.94 2.28 3.65
CA VAL A 136 -20.56 2.67 2.37
C VAL A 136 -22.08 2.83 2.53
N SER A 137 -22.74 1.89 3.21
CA SER A 137 -24.18 1.93 3.46
C SER A 137 -24.58 3.16 4.27
N PHE A 138 -23.81 3.49 5.31
CA PHE A 138 -24.01 4.70 6.10
C PHE A 138 -23.94 5.96 5.23
N PHE A 139 -22.86 6.17 4.48
CA PHE A 139 -22.71 7.36 3.64
C PHE A 139 -23.65 7.40 2.43
N ARG A 140 -24.18 6.25 2.01
CA ARG A 140 -25.22 6.18 0.98
C ARG A 140 -26.58 6.62 1.52
N SER A 141 -26.93 6.20 2.74
CA SER A 141 -28.18 6.57 3.40
C SER A 141 -28.15 8.02 3.91
N GLU A 142 -27.02 8.44 4.47
CA GLU A 142 -26.82 9.75 5.07
C GLU A 142 -26.09 10.72 4.13
N VAL A 143 -26.84 11.27 3.16
CA VAL A 143 -26.28 12.12 2.09
C VAL A 143 -25.63 13.39 2.64
N ARG A 144 -26.19 14.00 3.69
CA ARG A 144 -25.65 15.25 4.29
C ARG A 144 -24.24 15.03 4.86
N PRO A 145 -24.00 14.06 5.77
CA PRO A 145 -22.64 13.69 6.19
C PRO A 145 -21.71 13.36 5.04
N CYS A 146 -22.18 12.61 4.04
CA CYS A 146 -21.36 12.26 2.87
C CYS A 146 -20.87 13.50 2.11
N GLN A 147 -21.76 14.45 1.83
CA GLN A 147 -21.40 15.70 1.17
C GLN A 147 -20.46 16.56 2.02
N ALA A 148 -20.72 16.68 3.32
CA ALA A 148 -19.86 17.42 4.24
C ALA A 148 -18.43 16.87 4.26
N VAL A 149 -18.27 15.55 4.43
CA VAL A 149 -16.96 14.89 4.41
C VAL A 149 -16.28 15.07 3.05
N ARG A 150 -16.99 14.94 1.93
CA ARG A 150 -16.42 15.17 0.60
C ARG A 150 -15.91 16.60 0.43
N MET A 151 -16.63 17.60 0.95
CA MET A 151 -16.20 18.99 0.90
C MET A 151 -14.96 19.23 1.76
N SER A 152 -14.93 18.70 2.99
CA SER A 152 -13.75 18.79 3.86
C SER A 152 -12.53 18.09 3.26
N LEU A 153 -12.70 16.95 2.57
CA LEU A 153 -11.59 16.27 1.93
C LEU A 153 -11.05 17.04 0.70
N LYS A 154 -11.92 17.74 -0.04
CA LYS A 154 -11.48 18.59 -1.15
C LYS A 154 -10.56 19.72 -0.71
N SER A 155 -10.76 20.28 0.49
CA SER A 155 -9.90 21.37 0.98
C SER A 155 -8.52 20.92 1.46
N VAL A 156 -8.28 19.62 1.56
CA VAL A 156 -6.99 19.03 1.96
C VAL A 156 -6.18 18.57 0.73
N ALA A 157 -6.80 18.55 -0.45
CA ALA A 157 -6.21 18.07 -1.69
C ALA A 157 -5.34 19.10 -2.40
#